data_AF-A0A376E2L7-F1
#
_entry.id   AF-A0A376E2L7-F1
#
_cell.length_a   1.000
_cell.length_b   1.000
_cell.length_c   1.000
_cell.angle_alpha   90.00
_cell.angle_beta   90.00
_cell.angle_gamma   90.00
#
_symmetry.space_group_name_H-M   'P 1'
#
loop_
_entity.id
_entity.type
_entity.pdbx_description
1 polymer ?
#
loop_
_entity_poly.entity_id
_entity_poly.type
_entity_poly.pdbx_seq_one_letter_code
_entity_poly.pdbx_strand_id
1 'polypeptide(L)'
;MKREIKTTNDGSKTLFINDLNENYHSHHGALQEAEHVFIKNGLNQVNDYKINILELGFGTGLNVLVTINEYLKTDKNHVINYFSLEKYPINESEINDLAYFEHFDNPEFKNIYQKIHQADWGKIG
;
A
#
# COMPACT_ATOMS: atom_id res chain seq x y z
N MET A 1 0.67 -12.41 17.50
CA MET A 1 -0.50 -11.60 17.14
C MET A 1 -1.32 -12.39 16.14
N LYS A 2 -2.58 -12.71 16.43
CA LYS A 2 -3.41 -13.48 15.51
C LYS A 2 -4.08 -12.53 14.51
N ARG A 3 -3.80 -12.72 13.21
CA ARG A 3 -4.34 -11.91 12.11
C ARG A 3 -5.30 -12.76 11.27
N GLU A 4 -6.40 -12.16 10.82
CA GLU A 4 -7.40 -12.79 9.95
C GLU A 4 -7.67 -11.90 8.75
N ILE A 5 -8.01 -12.49 7.61
CA ILE A 5 -8.30 -11.76 6.38
C ILE A 5 -9.80 -11.52 6.27
N LYS A 6 -10.19 -10.28 6.02
CA LYS A 6 -11.59 -9.88 5.78
C LYS A 6 -11.71 -9.18 4.44
N THR A 7 -12.78 -9.47 3.70
CA THR A 7 -13.12 -8.76 2.47
C THR A 7 -13.87 -7.47 2.81
N THR A 8 -13.46 -6.35 2.22
CA THR A 8 -14.11 -5.04 2.34
C THR A 8 -15.17 -4.85 1.27
N ASN A 9 -16.00 -3.80 1.39
CA ASN A 9 -17.13 -3.58 0.48
C ASN A 9 -16.75 -3.32 -0.98
N ASP A 10 -15.50 -2.92 -1.24
CA ASP A 10 -14.96 -2.68 -2.58
C ASP A 10 -14.32 -3.93 -3.21
N GLY A 11 -14.43 -5.08 -2.56
CA GLY A 11 -13.85 -6.35 -3.02
C GLY A 11 -12.37 -6.50 -2.70
N SER A 12 -11.69 -5.47 -2.17
CA SER A 12 -10.35 -5.61 -1.62
C SER A 12 -10.39 -6.36 -0.28
N LYS A 13 -9.21 -6.79 0.19
CA LYS A 13 -9.08 -7.49 1.47
C LYS A 13 -8.42 -6.56 2.49
N THR A 14 -8.56 -6.87 3.77
CA THR A 14 -7.90 -6.17 4.89
C THR A 14 -7.45 -7.18 5.92
N LEU A 15 -6.41 -6.84 6.68
CA LEU A 15 -5.97 -7.63 7.82
C LEU A 15 -6.71 -7.17 9.08
N PHE A 16 -7.31 -8.10 9.79
CA PHE A 16 -7.96 -7.88 11.07
C PHE A 16 -7.08 -8.41 12.20
N ILE A 17 -6.74 -7.55 13.16
CA ILE A 17 -5.96 -7.92 14.34
C ILE A 17 -6.93 -8.27 15.45
N ASN A 18 -7.06 -9.56 15.76
CA ASN A 18 -7.98 -10.05 16.79
C ASN A 18 -7.70 -9.42 18.17
N ASP A 19 -6.42 -9.26 18.52
CA ASP A 19 -5.98 -8.77 19.83
C ASP A 19 -6.33 -7.28 20.05
N LEU A 20 -6.53 -6.51 18.97
CA LEU A 20 -6.88 -5.08 19.00
C LEU A 20 -8.32 -4.80 18.58
N ASN A 21 -9.03 -5.79 18.04
CA ASN A 21 -10.35 -5.63 17.40
C ASN A 21 -10.35 -4.53 16.32
N GLU A 22 -9.23 -4.39 15.60
CA GLU A 22 -8.99 -3.35 14.59
C GLU A 22 -8.63 -3.96 13.23
N ASN A 23 -8.96 -3.25 12.15
CA ASN A 23 -8.53 -3.60 10.80
C ASN A 23 -7.40 -2.66 10.36
N TYR A 24 -6.51 -3.17 9.51
CA TYR A 24 -5.47 -2.37 8.87
C TYR A 24 -6.05 -1.30 7.93
N HIS A 25 -7.19 -1.59 7.31
CA HIS A 25 -7.94 -0.68 6.42
C HIS A 25 -9.43 -0.71 6.74
N SER A 26 -10.15 0.36 6.42
CA SER A 26 -11.60 0.47 6.66
C SER A 26 -12.41 -0.62 5.96
N HIS A 27 -13.52 -1.04 6.58
CA HIS A 27 -14.48 -1.97 5.97
C HIS A 27 -15.18 -1.37 4.73
N HIS A 28 -15.20 -0.04 4.61
CA HIS A 28 -15.84 0.66 3.50
C HIS A 28 -15.08 0.49 2.17
N GLY A 29 -13.81 0.08 2.21
CA GLY A 29 -13.00 -0.24 1.03
C GLY A 29 -11.58 0.27 1.18
N ALA A 30 -10.60 -0.64 1.26
CA ALA A 30 -9.20 -0.27 1.47
C ALA A 30 -8.64 0.52 0.29
N LEU A 31 -8.95 0.11 -0.94
CA LEU A 31 -8.43 0.76 -2.15
C LEU A 31 -9.04 2.14 -2.34
N GLN A 32 -10.37 2.25 -2.20
CA GLN A 32 -11.08 3.52 -2.34
C GLN A 32 -10.61 4.55 -1.30
N GLU A 33 -10.39 4.12 -0.06
CA GLU A 33 -9.84 4.98 0.99
C GLU A 33 -8.42 5.45 0.62
N ALA A 34 -7.55 4.52 0.18
CA ALA A 34 -6.19 4.85 -0.21
C ALA A 34 -6.14 5.87 -1.37
N GLU A 35 -6.93 5.66 -2.42
CA GLU A 35 -7.03 6.58 -3.55
C GLU A 35 -7.60 7.95 -3.13
N HIS A 36 -8.61 7.97 -2.27
CA HIS A 36 -9.23 9.21 -1.85
C HIS A 36 -8.30 10.01 -0.92
N VAL A 37 -7.76 9.39 0.12
CA VAL A 37 -7.01 10.08 1.17
C VAL A 37 -5.58 10.36 0.73
N PHE A 38 -4.85 9.32 0.32
CA PHE A 38 -3.41 9.45 0.04
C PHE A 38 -3.13 10.03 -1.34
N ILE A 39 -3.90 9.67 -2.37
CA ILE A 39 -3.64 10.14 -3.72
C ILE A 39 -4.34 11.47 -3.99
N LYS A 40 -5.67 11.48 -4.00
CA LYS A 40 -6.45 12.67 -4.38
C LYS A 40 -6.20 13.85 -3.45
N ASN A 41 -6.28 13.63 -2.14
CA ASN A 41 -6.13 14.69 -1.14
C ASN A 41 -4.69 14.83 -0.61
N GLY A 42 -3.77 13.95 -1.01
CA GLY A 42 -2.36 13.98 -0.63
C GLY A 42 -1.46 14.27 -1.82
N LEU A 43 -0.98 13.22 -2.49
CA LEU A 43 0.00 13.29 -3.59
C LEU A 43 -0.38 14.33 -4.66
N ASN A 44 -1.63 14.32 -5.12
CA ASN A 44 -2.08 15.19 -6.21
C ASN A 44 -2.24 16.66 -5.79
N GLN A 45 -2.07 16.98 -4.51
CA GLN A 45 -2.05 18.35 -3.99
C GLN A 45 -0.63 18.93 -3.93
N VAL A 46 0.40 18.12 -4.21
CA VAL A 46 1.81 18.53 -4.20
C VAL A 46 2.26 18.78 -5.64
N ASN A 47 2.87 19.94 -5.90
CA ASN A 47 3.37 20.32 -7.23
C ASN A 47 4.85 20.70 -7.15
N ASP A 48 5.68 19.70 -6.86
CA ASP A 48 7.13 19.83 -6.70
C ASP A 48 7.85 18.74 -7.49
N TYR A 49 8.84 19.12 -8.32
CA TYR A 49 9.63 18.18 -9.14
C TYR A 49 10.12 16.94 -8.37
N LYS A 50 10.51 17.09 -7.10
CA LYS A 50 10.97 15.99 -6.24
C LYS A 50 10.09 15.87 -5.01
N ILE A 51 9.40 14.76 -4.86
CA ILE A 51 8.49 14.47 -3.76
C ILE A 51 9.13 13.42 -2.84
N ASN A 52 9.12 13.65 -1.54
CA ASN A 52 9.58 12.69 -0.55
C ASN A 52 8.40 12.31 0.35
N ILE A 53 8.07 11.02 0.38
CA ILE A 53 6.94 10.48 1.13
C ILE A 53 7.49 9.63 2.26
N LEU A 54 7.06 9.88 3.50
CA LEU A 54 7.30 9.00 4.63
C LEU A 54 5.98 8.37 5.08
N GLU A 55 5.93 7.05 5.07
CA GLU A 55 4.84 6.25 5.61
C GLU A 55 5.24 5.62 6.95
N LEU A 56 4.35 5.74 7.93
CA LEU A 56 4.49 5.09 9.22
C LEU A 56 3.52 3.91 9.26
N GLY A 57 4.06 2.69 9.16
CA GLY A 57 3.30 1.45 9.05
C GLY A 57 3.07 1.08 7.59
N PHE A 58 4.07 0.43 6.97
CA PHE A 58 3.94 -0.11 5.61
C PHE A 58 2.74 -1.04 5.45
N GLY A 59 2.48 -1.84 6.48
CA GLY A 59 1.39 -2.78 6.57
C GLY A 59 1.30 -3.67 5.34
N THR A 60 0.27 -3.43 4.54
CA THR A 60 -0.02 -4.23 3.34
C THR A 60 0.68 -3.73 2.08
N GLY A 61 1.30 -2.55 2.10
CA GLY A 61 1.92 -1.92 0.93
C GLY A 61 0.92 -1.25 -0.02
N LEU A 62 -0.36 -1.18 0.34
CA LEU A 62 -1.41 -0.63 -0.53
C LEU A 62 -1.15 0.83 -0.93
N ASN A 63 -0.69 1.66 0.02
CA ASN A 63 -0.43 3.08 -0.24
C ASN A 63 0.71 3.28 -1.26
N VAL A 64 1.75 2.45 -1.20
CA VAL A 64 2.82 2.42 -2.22
C VAL A 64 2.26 2.01 -3.58
N LEU A 65 1.40 0.99 -3.64
CA LEU A 65 0.81 0.56 -4.91
C LEU A 65 -0.03 1.66 -5.55
N VAL A 66 -0.94 2.31 -4.80
CA VAL A 66 -1.74 3.41 -5.37
C VAL A 66 -0.88 4.61 -5.76
N THR A 67 0.23 4.86 -5.05
CA THR A 67 1.21 5.91 -5.40
C THR A 67 1.88 5.61 -6.74
N ILE A 68 2.36 4.37 -6.92
CA ILE A 68 2.97 3.93 -8.19
C ILE A 68 1.95 3.98 -9.33
N ASN A 69 0.71 3.55 -9.08
CA ASN A 69 -0.35 3.55 -10.08
C ASN A 69 -0.68 4.96 -10.56
N GLU A 70 -0.82 5.90 -9.63
CA GLU A 70 -1.08 7.29 -9.98
C GLU A 70 0.08 7.88 -10.78
N TYR A 71 1.32 7.71 -10.28
CA TYR A 71 2.52 8.18 -10.98
C TYR A 71 2.58 7.65 -12.43
N LEU A 72 2.40 6.35 -12.63
CA LEU A 72 2.41 5.76 -13.97
C LEU A 72 1.30 6.31 -14.90
N LYS A 73 0.15 6.71 -14.34
CA LYS A 73 -1.01 7.22 -15.08
C LYS A 73 -0.89 8.70 -15.43
N THR A 74 -0.48 9.53 -14.48
CA THR A 74 -0.66 10.98 -14.55
C THR A 74 0.65 11.75 -14.68
N ASP A 75 1.78 11.13 -14.36
CA ASP A 75 2.95 11.91 -14.02
C ASP A 75 4.30 11.19 -14.23
N LYS A 76 5.05 11.63 -15.25
CA LYS A 76 6.38 11.09 -15.56
C LYS A 76 7.51 12.08 -15.32
N ASN A 77 7.18 13.25 -14.78
CA ASN A 77 8.14 14.34 -14.62
C ASN A 77 8.63 14.47 -13.19
N HIS A 78 7.85 13.99 -12.22
CA HIS A 78 8.24 14.03 -10.82
C HIS A 78 9.19 12.88 -10.43
N VAL A 79 10.01 13.10 -9.41
CA VAL A 79 10.83 12.06 -8.78
C VAL A 79 10.26 11.80 -7.40
N ILE A 80 9.64 10.64 -7.20
CA ILE A 80 9.08 10.23 -5.90
C ILE A 80 10.09 9.34 -5.17
N ASN A 81 10.53 9.79 -4.00
CA ASN A 81 11.28 8.98 -3.03
C ASN A 81 10.32 8.51 -1.94
N TYR A 82 10.09 7.21 -1.85
CA TYR A 82 9.18 6.62 -0.88
C TYR A 82 9.97 5.96 0.25
N PHE A 83 9.71 6.39 1.47
CA PHE A 83 10.28 5.85 2.70
C PHE A 83 9.15 5.26 3.53
N SER A 84 9.35 4.08 4.11
CA SER A 84 8.37 3.47 5.00
C SER A 84 9.04 2.84 6.21
N LEU A 85 8.33 2.83 7.33
CA LEU A 85 8.74 2.15 8.56
C LEU A 85 7.70 1.08 8.87
N GLU A 86 8.14 -0.14 9.18
CA GLU A 86 7.26 -1.22 9.58
C GLU A 86 7.86 -2.01 10.74
N LYS A 87 7.07 -2.20 11.80
CA LYS A 87 7.50 -2.91 13.00
C LYS A 87 7.20 -4.41 12.90
N TYR A 88 6.14 -4.78 12.17
CA TYR A 88 5.65 -6.14 12.03
C TYR A 88 5.27 -6.45 10.58
N PRO A 89 6.26 -6.59 9.67
CA PRO A 89 6.02 -6.90 8.27
C PRO A 89 5.11 -8.11 8.10
N ILE A 90 4.24 -8.07 7.09
CA ILE A 90 3.36 -9.20 6.77
C ILE A 90 4.16 -10.32 6.10
N ASN A 91 3.73 -11.56 6.28
CA ASN A 91 4.40 -12.73 5.72
C ASN A 91 3.92 -13.04 4.29
N GLU A 92 4.65 -13.93 3.60
CA GLU A 92 4.37 -14.29 2.20
C GLU A 92 2.95 -14.86 1.98
N SER A 93 2.41 -15.62 2.94
CA SER A 93 1.03 -16.11 2.86
C SER A 93 0.03 -14.95 2.92
N GLU A 94 0.21 -14.01 3.85
CA GLU A 94 -0.63 -12.82 3.97
C GLU A 94 -0.57 -11.97 2.68
N ILE A 95 0.62 -11.79 2.10
CA ILE A 95 0.82 -11.07 0.84
C ILE A 95 0.01 -11.71 -0.28
N ASN A 96 0.15 -13.04 -0.45
CA ASN A 96 -0.54 -13.79 -1.49
C ASN A 96 -2.06 -13.78 -1.29
N ASP A 97 -2.53 -13.90 -0.06
CA ASP A 97 -3.96 -13.93 0.23
C ASP A 97 -4.60 -12.54 0.04
N LEU A 98 -3.90 -11.45 0.38
CA LEU A 98 -4.38 -10.08 0.16
C LEU A 98 -4.48 -9.75 -1.34
N ALA A 99 -3.51 -10.21 -2.13
CA ALA A 99 -3.50 -10.11 -3.60
C ALA A 99 -3.80 -8.70 -4.16
N TYR A 100 -3.38 -7.62 -3.49
CA TYR A 100 -3.75 -6.26 -3.88
C TYR A 100 -3.36 -5.88 -5.33
N PHE A 101 -2.35 -6.54 -5.89
CA PHE A 101 -1.97 -6.36 -7.30
C PHE A 101 -3.12 -6.66 -8.28
N GLU A 102 -4.12 -7.47 -7.91
CA GLU A 102 -5.27 -7.80 -8.77
C GLU A 102 -6.21 -6.63 -9.00
N HIS A 103 -6.12 -5.57 -8.19
CA HIS A 103 -6.94 -4.37 -8.34
C HIS A 103 -6.35 -3.35 -9.34
N PHE A 104 -5.21 -3.65 -9.94
CA PHE A 104 -4.52 -2.76 -10.88
C PHE A 104 -4.45 -3.42 -12.26
N ASP A 105 -4.83 -2.68 -13.31
CA ASP A 105 -4.87 -3.20 -14.69
C ASP A 105 -3.49 -3.57 -15.25
N ASN A 106 -2.42 -2.98 -14.69
CA ASN A 106 -1.07 -3.19 -15.17
C ASN A 106 -0.47 -4.48 -14.59
N PRO A 107 -0.13 -5.48 -15.43
CA PRO A 107 0.37 -6.78 -14.97
C PRO A 107 1.71 -6.70 -14.21
N GLU A 108 2.49 -5.63 -14.39
CA GLU A 108 3.72 -5.39 -13.61
C GLU A 108 3.45 -5.25 -12.11
N PHE A 109 2.23 -4.91 -11.70
CA PHE A 109 1.90 -4.73 -10.28
C PHE A 109 2.13 -5.98 -9.46
N LYS A 110 2.01 -7.17 -10.05
CA LYS A 110 2.34 -8.42 -9.34
C LYS A 110 3.83 -8.46 -8.96
N ASN A 111 4.71 -8.12 -9.90
CA ASN A 111 6.16 -8.07 -9.70
C ASN A 111 6.54 -6.94 -8.74
N ILE A 112 5.94 -5.77 -8.91
CA ILE A 112 6.14 -4.62 -8.02
C ILE A 112 5.74 -4.98 -6.59
N TYR A 113 4.56 -5.57 -6.41
CA TYR A 113 4.05 -5.97 -5.09
C TYR A 113 4.97 -6.98 -4.40
N GLN A 114 5.49 -7.97 -5.13
CA GLN A 114 6.49 -8.89 -4.59
C GLN A 114 7.78 -8.16 -4.19
N LYS A 115 8.29 -7.28 -5.06
CA LYS A 115 9.54 -6.55 -4.80
C LYS A 115 9.47 -5.64 -3.58
N ILE A 116 8.37 -4.89 -3.41
CA ILE A 116 8.25 -3.96 -2.27
C ILE A 116 8.19 -4.71 -0.93
N HIS A 117 7.68 -5.94 -0.91
CA HIS A 117 7.64 -6.78 0.29
C HIS A 117 8.92 -7.58 0.54
N GLN A 118 9.76 -7.76 -0.49
CA GLN A 118 11.09 -8.39 -0.38
C GLN A 118 12.18 -7.43 0.13
N ALA A 119 11.85 -6.16 0.37
CA ALA A 119 12.79 -5.20 0.91
C ALA A 119 13.29 -5.64 2.30
N ASP A 120 14.59 -5.45 2.53
CA ASP A 120 15.23 -5.75 3.81
C ASP A 120 14.79 -4.73 4.89
N TRP A 121 13.71 -5.03 5.61
CA TRP A 121 13.26 -4.21 6.74
C TRP A 121 14.33 -4.13 7.83
N GLY A 122 14.59 -2.91 8.32
CA GLY A 122 15.56 -2.68 9.40
C GLY A 122 17.03 -2.67 8.96
N LYS A 123 17.32 -2.70 7.65
CA LYS A 123 18.65 -2.39 7.11
C LYS A 123 18.64 -0.98 6.52
N ILE A 124 19.66 -0.18 6.84
CA ILE A 124 19.91 1.10 6.18
C ILE A 124 20.57 0.77 4.84
N GLY A 125 19.88 1.06 3.73
CA GLY A 125 20.40 0.93 2.37
C GLY A 125 21.28 2.09 1.95
#